data_AF-A0A518CHR2-F1
#
_entry.id   AF-A0A518CHR2-F1
#
_cell.length_a   1.000
_cell.length_b   1.000
_cell.length_c   1.000
_cell.angle_alpha   90.00
_cell.angle_beta   90.00
_cell.angle_gamma   90.00
#
_symmetry.space_group_name_H-M   'P 1'
#
loop_
_entity.id
_entity.type
_entity.pdbx_description
1 polymer ?
#
loop_
_entity_poly.entity_id
_entity_poly.type
_entity_poly.pdbx_seq_one_letter_code
_entity_poly.pdbx_strand_id
1 'polypeptide(L)'
;MSRVSEFISVCTVLTLVLCGMTGCNTSNGWFANNEGVSAYKQGNYTLARNAFKRAAIDDPDNTNYQYNLAMAMKKQGDMQGAEQQLRQALNQRPDHQATNHGLAELLNKQGRSAEALQLMQQWVAVEPQLPQAHVELAWQQREMGNTAGAEAALQQALRLQPNNPVAQAQLGQLYHSTGRTPQAVAMYQNSLQNNWNQPEVHSRLASLQGPMSIQRERARTAAVNSPYTVPYGTATASLPGQWQAYQPGYAPTMTTMQQVPMMQSAQMAPTPITTGSVDADPAHSGTAATINR
;
A
#
# COMPACT_ATOMS: atom_id res chain seq x y z
N MET A 1 -32.70 -40.38 -53.73
CA MET A 1 -33.02 -39.65 -52.49
C MET A 1 -32.04 -39.93 -51.34
N SER A 2 -31.37 -41.10 -51.28
CA SER A 2 -30.43 -41.46 -50.19
C SER A 2 -29.13 -40.65 -50.11
N ARG A 3 -28.57 -40.20 -51.24
CA ARG A 3 -27.31 -39.43 -51.26
C ARG A 3 -27.42 -38.00 -50.71
N VAL A 4 -28.63 -37.43 -50.73
CA VAL A 4 -28.87 -36.07 -50.22
C VAL A 4 -29.02 -36.08 -48.69
N SER A 5 -29.59 -37.13 -48.11
CA SER A 5 -29.70 -37.28 -46.64
C SER A 5 -28.35 -37.56 -45.97
N GLU A 6 -27.46 -38.31 -46.63
CA GLU A 6 -26.09 -38.55 -46.12
C GLU A 6 -25.26 -37.26 -46.11
N PHE A 7 -25.36 -36.44 -47.17
CA PHE A 7 -24.64 -35.16 -47.24
C PHE A 7 -25.10 -34.17 -46.17
N ILE A 8 -26.41 -34.12 -45.88
CA ILE A 8 -26.97 -33.26 -44.83
C ILE A 8 -26.50 -33.71 -43.45
N SER A 9 -26.46 -35.03 -43.18
CA SER A 9 -25.98 -35.59 -41.90
C SER A 9 -24.49 -35.32 -41.65
N VAL A 10 -23.64 -35.43 -42.67
CA VAL A 10 -22.21 -35.13 -42.53
C VAL A 10 -21.98 -33.65 -42.27
N CYS A 11 -22.73 -32.77 -42.93
CA CYS A 11 -22.64 -31.32 -42.70
C CYS A 11 -23.12 -30.90 -41.30
N THR A 12 -24.16 -31.53 -40.74
CA THR A 12 -24.66 -31.21 -39.38
C THR A 12 -23.73 -31.72 -38.27
N VAL A 13 -23.07 -32.86 -38.47
CA VAL A 13 -22.05 -33.35 -37.53
C VAL A 13 -20.80 -32.48 -37.59
N LEU A 14 -20.39 -32.01 -38.77
CA LEU A 14 -19.22 -31.15 -38.93
C LEU A 14 -19.44 -29.75 -38.30
N THR A 15 -20.64 -29.17 -38.41
CA THR A 15 -20.95 -27.88 -37.76
C THR A 15 -21.07 -27.99 -36.24
N LEU A 16 -21.58 -29.11 -35.70
CA LEU A 16 -21.59 -29.36 -34.25
C LEU A 16 -20.17 -29.56 -33.69
N VAL A 17 -19.28 -30.20 -34.43
CA VAL A 17 -17.87 -30.37 -34.05
C VAL A 17 -17.10 -29.05 -34.13
N LEU A 18 -17.40 -28.18 -35.08
CA LEU A 18 -16.82 -26.83 -35.17
C LEU A 18 -17.35 -25.89 -34.07
N CYS A 19 -18.63 -25.97 -33.70
CA CYS A 19 -19.18 -25.24 -32.55
C CYS A 19 -18.71 -25.79 -31.20
N GLY A 20 -18.31 -27.06 -31.12
CA GLY A 20 -17.66 -27.65 -29.93
C GLY A 20 -16.19 -27.21 -29.76
N MET A 21 -15.56 -26.71 -30.83
CA MET A 21 -14.19 -26.17 -30.79
C MET A 21 -14.15 -24.64 -30.59
N THR A 22 -15.27 -23.94 -30.80
CA THR A 22 -15.47 -22.60 -30.24
C THR A 22 -15.86 -22.73 -28.78
N GLY A 23 -14.96 -23.29 -27.97
CA GLY A 23 -15.10 -23.22 -26.53
C GLY A 23 -15.26 -21.76 -26.14
N CYS A 24 -16.43 -21.40 -25.63
CA CYS A 24 -16.65 -20.18 -24.87
C CYS A 24 -15.77 -20.24 -23.61
N ASN A 25 -14.47 -19.98 -23.77
CA ASN A 25 -13.56 -19.76 -22.66
C ASN A 25 -12.62 -18.58 -22.92
N THR A 26 -13.08 -17.61 -23.72
CA THR A 26 -12.61 -16.22 -23.58
C THR A 26 -13.22 -15.68 -22.28
N SER A 27 -12.83 -16.24 -21.14
CA SER A 27 -13.04 -15.57 -19.87
C SER A 27 -12.18 -14.32 -19.94
N ASN A 28 -12.80 -13.18 -20.21
CA ASN A 28 -12.15 -11.88 -20.13
C ASN A 28 -11.27 -11.87 -18.88
N GLY A 29 -9.97 -11.60 -19.06
CA GLY A 29 -8.93 -11.78 -18.07
C GLY A 29 -9.24 -11.02 -16.78
N TRP A 30 -10.01 -9.93 -16.87
CA TRP A 30 -10.51 -9.19 -15.71
C TRP A 30 -11.38 -10.06 -14.79
N PHE A 31 -12.34 -10.81 -15.35
CA PHE A 31 -13.21 -11.69 -14.55
C PHE A 31 -12.42 -12.86 -13.96
N ALA A 32 -11.52 -13.45 -14.76
CA ALA A 32 -10.66 -14.52 -14.28
C ALA A 32 -9.72 -14.03 -13.16
N ASN A 33 -9.20 -12.81 -13.26
CA ASN A 33 -8.41 -12.21 -12.20
C ASN A 33 -9.24 -11.98 -10.93
N ASN A 34 -10.45 -11.43 -11.05
CA ASN A 34 -11.29 -11.17 -9.89
C ASN A 34 -11.77 -12.45 -9.19
N GLU A 35 -12.08 -13.49 -9.95
CA GLU A 35 -12.32 -14.83 -9.42
C GLU A 35 -11.09 -15.32 -8.65
N GLY A 36 -9.90 -15.15 -9.23
CA GLY A 36 -8.64 -15.50 -8.58
C GLY A 36 -8.40 -14.74 -7.29
N VAL A 37 -8.64 -13.42 -7.27
CA VAL A 37 -8.52 -12.59 -6.06
C VAL A 37 -9.49 -13.06 -4.98
N SER A 38 -10.74 -13.37 -5.35
CA SER A 38 -11.74 -13.91 -4.42
C SER A 38 -11.31 -15.25 -3.83
N ALA A 39 -10.87 -16.18 -4.67
CA ALA A 39 -10.37 -17.49 -4.25
C ALA A 39 -9.13 -17.38 -3.36
N TYR A 40 -8.21 -16.46 -3.69
CA TYR A 40 -7.00 -16.21 -2.91
C TYR A 40 -7.34 -15.72 -1.49
N LYS A 41 -8.28 -14.78 -1.36
CA LYS A 41 -8.76 -14.29 -0.05
C LYS A 41 -9.43 -15.39 0.79
N GLN A 42 -10.07 -16.36 0.13
CA GLN A 42 -10.68 -17.52 0.79
C GLN A 42 -9.66 -18.63 1.14
N GLY A 43 -8.37 -18.45 0.79
CA GLY A 43 -7.33 -19.46 0.98
C GLY A 43 -7.38 -20.62 -0.02
N ASN A 44 -8.26 -20.56 -1.03
CA ASN A 44 -8.32 -21.56 -2.09
C ASN A 44 -7.28 -21.24 -3.18
N TYR A 45 -6.01 -21.47 -2.86
CA TYR A 45 -4.89 -21.10 -3.72
C TYR A 45 -4.82 -21.89 -5.03
N THR A 46 -5.40 -23.10 -5.08
CA THR A 46 -5.50 -23.88 -6.31
C THR A 46 -6.47 -23.25 -7.29
N LEU A 47 -7.67 -22.87 -6.83
CA LEU A 47 -8.61 -22.13 -7.67
C LEU A 47 -8.03 -20.77 -8.07
N ALA A 48 -7.40 -20.07 -7.13
CA ALA A 48 -6.76 -18.78 -7.39
C ALA A 48 -5.71 -18.87 -8.50
N ARG A 49 -4.77 -19.82 -8.40
CA ARG A 49 -3.73 -20.05 -9.43
C ARG A 49 -4.34 -20.33 -10.80
N ASN A 50 -5.37 -21.18 -10.86
CA ASN A 50 -6.02 -21.52 -12.14
C ASN A 50 -6.73 -20.31 -12.76
N ALA A 51 -7.38 -19.49 -11.95
CA ALA A 51 -8.06 -18.29 -12.40
C ALA A 51 -7.05 -17.20 -12.85
N PHE A 52 -5.98 -16.96 -12.08
CA PHE A 52 -4.91 -16.05 -12.49
C PHE A 52 -4.16 -16.53 -13.73
N LYS A 53 -3.96 -17.85 -13.89
CA LYS A 53 -3.37 -18.41 -15.11
C LYS A 53 -4.23 -18.12 -16.33
N ARG A 54 -5.56 -18.22 -16.22
CA ARG A 54 -6.47 -17.82 -17.31
C ARG A 54 -6.35 -16.32 -17.61
N ALA A 55 -6.29 -15.47 -16.59
CA ALA A 55 -6.09 -14.03 -16.79
C ALA A 55 -4.76 -13.72 -17.51
N ALA A 56 -3.66 -14.36 -17.11
CA ALA A 56 -2.35 -14.19 -17.73
C ALA A 56 -2.26 -14.78 -19.16
N ILE A 57 -3.12 -15.73 -19.54
CA ILE A 57 -3.23 -16.22 -20.91
C ILE A 57 -4.00 -15.22 -21.79
N ASP A 58 -5.03 -14.58 -21.23
CA ASP A 58 -5.85 -13.58 -21.92
C ASP A 58 -5.06 -12.30 -22.24
N ASP A 59 -4.27 -11.81 -21.28
CA ASP A 59 -3.38 -10.67 -21.45
C ASP A 59 -1.98 -10.98 -20.88
N PRO A 60 -1.08 -11.54 -21.72
CA PRO A 60 0.28 -11.91 -21.31
C PRO A 60 1.18 -10.72 -20.93
N ASP A 61 0.84 -9.50 -21.33
CA ASP A 61 1.62 -8.30 -21.02
C ASP A 61 1.14 -7.62 -19.72
N ASN A 62 0.06 -8.13 -19.13
CA ASN A 62 -0.45 -7.62 -17.87
C ASN A 62 0.40 -8.07 -16.68
N THR A 63 1.30 -7.20 -16.23
CA THR A 63 2.18 -7.49 -15.10
C THR A 63 1.40 -7.75 -13.79
N ASN A 64 0.18 -7.20 -13.62
CA ASN A 64 -0.65 -7.50 -12.46
C ASN A 64 -1.15 -8.95 -12.47
N TYR A 65 -1.55 -9.50 -13.63
CA TYR A 65 -1.97 -10.90 -13.73
C TYR A 65 -0.81 -11.85 -13.45
N GLN A 66 0.37 -11.54 -13.97
CA GLN A 66 1.59 -12.32 -13.69
C GLN A 66 1.98 -12.27 -12.21
N TYR A 67 1.91 -11.09 -11.59
CA TYR A 67 2.14 -10.91 -10.15
C TYR A 67 1.15 -11.74 -9.33
N ASN A 68 -0.15 -11.65 -9.63
CA ASN A 68 -1.19 -12.39 -8.90
C ASN A 68 -1.03 -13.91 -9.05
N LEU A 69 -0.66 -14.39 -10.26
CA LEU A 69 -0.32 -15.78 -10.49
C LEU A 69 0.87 -16.23 -9.62
N ALA A 70 1.94 -15.44 -9.58
CA ALA A 70 3.10 -15.73 -8.73
C ALA A 70 2.75 -15.76 -7.24
N MET A 71 1.88 -14.86 -6.77
CA MET A 71 1.42 -14.86 -5.38
C MET A 71 0.65 -16.12 -5.02
N ALA A 72 -0.21 -16.63 -5.92
CA ALA A 72 -0.88 -17.90 -5.72
C ALA A 72 0.10 -19.08 -5.69
N MET A 73 1.12 -19.09 -6.56
CA MET A 73 2.19 -20.11 -6.56
C MET A 73 2.97 -20.11 -5.23
N LYS A 74 3.36 -18.93 -4.74
CA LYS A 74 4.02 -18.75 -3.44
C LYS A 74 3.18 -19.32 -2.30
N LYS A 75 1.86 -19.07 -2.28
CA LYS A 75 0.95 -19.62 -1.25
C LYS A 75 0.77 -21.13 -1.33
N GLN A 76 0.98 -21.74 -2.50
CA GLN A 76 1.02 -23.19 -2.67
C GLN A 76 2.38 -23.82 -2.34
N GLY A 77 3.38 -23.02 -1.93
CA GLY A 77 4.73 -23.50 -1.66
C GLY A 77 5.63 -23.63 -2.90
N ASP A 78 5.13 -23.27 -4.08
CA ASP A 78 5.92 -23.23 -5.33
C ASP A 78 6.76 -21.94 -5.38
N MET A 79 7.75 -21.87 -4.49
CA MET A 79 8.60 -20.69 -4.31
C MET A 79 9.48 -20.41 -5.53
N GLN A 80 10.01 -21.47 -6.16
CA GLN A 80 10.86 -21.33 -7.35
C GLN A 80 10.05 -20.86 -8.56
N GLY A 81 8.88 -21.44 -8.80
CA GLY A 81 8.02 -21.00 -9.89
C GLY A 81 7.50 -19.58 -9.68
N ALA A 82 7.19 -19.19 -8.45
CA ALA A 82 6.83 -17.82 -8.11
C ALA A 82 7.96 -16.82 -8.41
N GLU A 83 9.21 -17.14 -8.03
CA GLU A 83 10.37 -16.29 -8.33
C GLU A 83 10.57 -16.13 -9.84
N GLN A 84 10.53 -17.23 -10.59
CA GLN A 84 10.68 -17.20 -12.05
C GLN A 84 9.61 -16.30 -12.70
N GLN A 85 8.35 -16.46 -12.27
CA GLN A 85 7.24 -15.66 -12.77
C GLN A 85 7.40 -14.17 -12.46
N LEU A 86 7.85 -13.81 -11.24
CA LEU A 86 8.10 -12.42 -10.86
C LEU A 86 9.27 -11.81 -11.64
N ARG A 87 10.35 -12.55 -11.87
CA ARG A 87 11.48 -12.08 -12.68
C ARG A 87 11.06 -11.85 -14.13
N GLN A 88 10.27 -12.75 -14.71
CA GLN A 88 9.72 -12.55 -16.05
C GLN A 88 8.83 -11.29 -16.12
N ALA A 89 8.00 -11.07 -15.11
CA ALA A 89 7.16 -9.88 -15.00
C ALA A 89 8.00 -8.59 -14.96
N LEU A 90 9.12 -8.57 -14.23
CA LEU A 90 10.03 -7.42 -14.19
C LEU A 90 10.83 -7.23 -15.48
N ASN A 91 11.09 -8.29 -16.25
CA ASN A 91 11.70 -8.13 -17.57
C ASN A 91 10.80 -7.35 -18.54
N GLN A 92 9.47 -7.47 -18.38
CA GLN A 92 8.49 -6.71 -19.17
C GLN A 92 8.27 -5.31 -18.60
N ARG A 93 8.09 -5.20 -17.28
CA ARG A 93 7.90 -3.93 -16.57
C ARG A 93 8.83 -3.82 -15.37
N PRO A 94 10.04 -3.27 -15.57
CA PRO A 94 11.01 -3.08 -14.50
C PRO A 94 10.52 -2.15 -13.37
N ASP A 95 9.57 -1.27 -13.69
CA ASP A 95 8.99 -0.26 -12.80
C ASP A 95 7.79 -0.77 -11.99
N HIS A 96 7.35 -2.02 -12.19
CA HIS A 96 6.13 -2.52 -11.57
C HIS A 96 6.29 -2.72 -10.07
N GLN A 97 5.74 -1.80 -9.28
CA GLN A 97 5.88 -1.75 -7.82
C GLN A 97 5.53 -3.08 -7.13
N ALA A 98 4.36 -3.64 -7.40
CA ALA A 98 3.90 -4.83 -6.70
C ALA A 98 4.82 -6.03 -6.95
N THR A 99 5.36 -6.16 -8.16
CA THR A 99 6.30 -7.23 -8.51
C THR A 99 7.67 -7.01 -7.86
N ASN A 100 8.17 -5.78 -7.85
CA ASN A 100 9.42 -5.43 -7.15
C ASN A 100 9.33 -5.78 -5.65
N HIS A 101 8.26 -5.34 -4.98
CA HIS A 101 8.01 -5.64 -3.57
C HIS A 101 7.86 -7.15 -3.34
N GLY A 102 7.01 -7.83 -4.13
CA GLY A 102 6.74 -9.26 -3.99
C GLY A 102 7.98 -10.13 -4.20
N LEU A 103 8.86 -9.76 -5.12
CA LEU A 103 10.12 -10.46 -5.35
C LEU A 103 11.12 -10.23 -4.21
N ALA A 104 11.25 -8.98 -3.71
CA ALA A 104 12.10 -8.71 -2.56
C ALA A 104 11.65 -9.46 -1.30
N GLU A 105 10.34 -9.50 -1.01
CA GLU A 105 9.79 -10.28 0.11
C GLU A 105 10.11 -11.77 -0.04
N LEU A 106 9.97 -12.32 -1.25
CA LEU A 106 10.30 -13.72 -1.53
C LEU A 106 11.78 -14.00 -1.32
N LEU A 107 12.67 -13.13 -1.81
CA LEU A 107 14.11 -13.24 -1.64
C LEU A 107 14.53 -13.15 -0.16
N ASN A 108 13.96 -12.22 0.59
CA ASN A 108 14.20 -12.12 2.04
C ASN A 108 13.78 -13.39 2.79
N LYS A 109 12.62 -13.97 2.46
CA LYS A 109 12.17 -15.25 3.04
C LYS A 109 13.09 -16.43 2.74
N GLN A 110 13.85 -16.34 1.64
CA GLN A 110 14.87 -17.34 1.28
C GLN A 110 16.27 -17.01 1.84
N GLY A 111 16.42 -15.96 2.66
CA GLY A 111 17.70 -15.51 3.20
C GLY A 111 18.59 -14.77 2.19
N ARG A 112 18.04 -14.36 1.04
CA ARG A 112 18.76 -13.70 -0.07
C ARG A 112 18.62 -12.18 -0.03
N SER A 113 18.78 -11.59 1.15
CA SER A 113 18.54 -10.15 1.36
C SER A 113 19.47 -9.23 0.57
N ALA A 114 20.68 -9.68 0.23
CA ALA A 114 21.59 -8.92 -0.63
C ALA A 114 21.03 -8.77 -2.05
N GLU A 115 20.40 -9.82 -2.61
CA GLU A 115 19.77 -9.76 -3.92
C GLU A 115 18.51 -8.88 -3.90
N ALA A 116 17.73 -8.94 -2.82
CA ALA A 116 16.59 -8.05 -2.63
C ALA A 116 17.00 -6.58 -2.55
N LEU A 117 18.15 -6.27 -1.93
CA LEU A 117 18.72 -4.91 -1.94
C LEU A 117 19.12 -4.47 -3.35
N GLN A 118 19.81 -5.32 -4.10
CA GLN A 118 20.18 -5.02 -5.48
C GLN A 118 18.96 -4.76 -6.35
N LEU A 119 17.89 -5.54 -6.17
CA LEU A 119 16.60 -5.34 -6.85
C LEU A 119 16.02 -3.95 -6.56
N MET A 120 15.94 -3.55 -5.28
CA MET A 120 15.43 -2.22 -4.92
C MET A 120 16.31 -1.08 -5.47
N GLN A 121 17.63 -1.25 -5.46
CA GLN A 121 18.56 -0.28 -6.04
C GLN A 121 18.38 -0.13 -7.55
N GLN A 122 18.15 -1.24 -8.26
CA GLN A 122 17.85 -1.21 -9.69
C GLN A 122 16.54 -0.48 -9.97
N TRP A 123 15.49 -0.73 -9.18
CA TRP A 123 14.22 -0.04 -9.36
C TRP A 123 14.35 1.47 -9.11
N VAL A 124 15.09 1.88 -8.07
CA VAL A 124 15.42 3.31 -7.84
C VAL A 124 16.23 3.90 -9.01
N ALA A 125 17.10 3.13 -9.64
CA ALA A 125 17.86 3.60 -10.81
C ALA A 125 16.97 3.79 -12.05
N VAL A 126 15.93 2.96 -12.22
CA VAL A 126 14.94 3.10 -13.30
C VAL A 126 14.01 4.29 -13.01
N GLU A 127 13.54 4.42 -11.77
CA GLU A 127 12.57 5.44 -11.35
C GLU A 127 13.10 6.35 -10.22
N PRO A 128 14.13 7.18 -10.48
CA PRO A 128 14.82 7.94 -9.43
C PRO A 128 13.95 9.03 -8.79
N GLN A 129 12.91 9.48 -9.49
CA GLN A 129 11.98 10.52 -9.06
C GLN A 129 10.70 9.94 -8.42
N LEU A 130 10.53 8.62 -8.39
CA LEU A 130 9.38 7.96 -7.78
C LEU A 130 9.60 7.85 -6.26
N PRO A 131 8.82 8.55 -5.40
CA PRO A 131 9.00 8.46 -3.95
C PRO A 131 8.86 7.04 -3.42
N GLN A 132 7.97 6.26 -4.04
CA GLN A 132 7.70 4.89 -3.62
C GLN A 132 8.90 3.95 -3.80
N ALA A 133 9.71 4.13 -4.85
CA ALA A 133 10.93 3.32 -5.02
C ALA A 133 11.91 3.55 -3.87
N HIS A 134 12.04 4.79 -3.40
CA HIS A 134 12.86 5.13 -2.22
C HIS A 134 12.26 4.59 -0.91
N VAL A 135 10.93 4.56 -0.77
CA VAL A 135 10.27 3.94 0.39
C VAL A 135 10.57 2.45 0.47
N GLU A 136 10.53 1.74 -0.65
CA GLU A 136 10.75 0.29 -0.72
C GLU A 136 12.23 -0.06 -0.55
N LEU A 137 13.14 0.77 -1.07
CA LEU A 137 14.57 0.71 -0.74
C LEU A 137 14.80 0.88 0.76
N ALA A 138 14.12 1.83 1.41
CA ALA A 138 14.25 2.02 2.84
C ALA A 138 13.74 0.83 3.65
N TRP A 139 12.62 0.24 3.23
CA TRP A 139 12.10 -0.99 3.83
C TRP A 139 13.18 -2.10 3.76
N GLN A 140 13.75 -2.33 2.58
CA GLN A 140 14.79 -3.34 2.41
C GLN A 140 16.06 -3.07 3.23
N GLN A 141 16.50 -1.81 3.31
CA GLN A 141 17.65 -1.42 4.14
C GLN A 141 17.38 -1.68 5.62
N ARG A 142 16.14 -1.47 6.09
CA ARG A 142 15.75 -1.76 7.46
C ARG A 142 15.73 -3.27 7.74
N GLU A 143 15.22 -4.09 6.83
CA GLU A 143 15.27 -5.57 6.96
C GLU A 143 16.72 -6.07 7.09
N MET A 144 17.67 -5.38 6.48
CA MET A 144 19.11 -5.66 6.61
C MET A 144 19.78 -5.03 7.84
N GLY A 145 19.02 -4.33 8.71
CA GLY A 145 19.55 -3.63 9.88
C GLY A 145 20.30 -2.33 9.57
N ASN A 146 20.34 -1.87 8.31
CA ASN A 146 20.96 -0.61 7.92
C ASN A 146 20.02 0.58 8.17
N THR A 147 19.89 0.95 9.45
CA THR A 147 19.05 2.07 9.88
C THR A 147 19.41 3.39 9.20
N ALA A 148 20.71 3.69 9.02
CA ALA A 148 21.15 4.93 8.40
C ALA A 148 20.77 5.01 6.91
N GLY A 149 20.94 3.89 6.18
CA GLY A 149 20.50 3.79 4.78
C GLY A 149 18.98 3.92 4.63
N ALA A 150 18.21 3.30 5.54
CA ALA A 150 16.76 3.43 5.56
C ALA A 150 16.31 4.87 5.81
N GLU A 151 16.93 5.57 6.77
CA GLU A 151 16.63 6.97 7.06
C GLU A 151 16.90 7.87 5.84
N ALA A 152 18.07 7.71 5.19
CA ALA A 152 18.44 8.50 4.02
C ALA A 152 17.47 8.30 2.83
N ALA A 153 17.05 7.06 2.59
CA ALA A 153 16.09 6.73 1.54
C ALA A 153 14.70 7.32 1.83
N LEU A 154 14.20 7.23 3.07
CA LEU A 154 12.93 7.87 3.46
C LEU A 154 12.98 9.39 3.35
N GLN A 155 14.09 10.00 3.74
CA GLN A 155 14.28 11.44 3.56
C GLN A 155 14.30 11.83 2.08
N GLN A 156 14.88 11.00 1.20
CA GLN A 156 14.80 11.23 -0.25
C GLN A 156 13.36 11.12 -0.75
N ALA A 157 12.58 10.13 -0.31
CA ALA A 157 11.16 10.03 -0.64
C ALA A 157 10.38 11.28 -0.21
N LEU A 158 10.67 11.82 0.97
CA LEU A 158 10.05 13.06 1.47
C LEU A 158 10.55 14.32 0.78
N ARG A 159 11.78 14.35 0.25
CA ARG A 159 12.24 15.45 -0.62
C ARG A 159 11.45 15.48 -1.94
N LEU A 160 11.17 14.31 -2.51
CA LEU A 160 10.38 14.17 -3.74
C LEU A 160 8.89 14.44 -3.50
N GLN A 161 8.36 13.99 -2.36
CA GLN A 161 6.97 14.20 -1.97
C GLN A 161 6.86 14.46 -0.45
N PRO A 162 6.88 15.73 -0.03
CA PRO A 162 6.90 16.12 1.40
C PRO A 162 5.72 15.58 2.24
N ASN A 163 4.57 15.41 1.59
CA ASN A 163 3.33 14.98 2.22
C ASN A 163 3.04 13.49 1.99
N ASN A 164 4.03 12.67 1.63
CA ASN A 164 3.83 11.24 1.42
C ASN A 164 3.54 10.54 2.77
N PRO A 165 2.31 10.05 3.00
CA PRO A 165 1.93 9.49 4.30
C PRO A 165 2.67 8.19 4.62
N VAL A 166 3.00 7.38 3.61
CA VAL A 166 3.72 6.11 3.79
C VAL A 166 5.16 6.36 4.23
N ALA A 167 5.87 7.28 3.57
CA ALA A 167 7.23 7.66 3.93
C ALA A 167 7.28 8.28 5.34
N GLN A 168 6.31 9.13 5.69
CA GLN A 168 6.18 9.69 7.04
C GLN A 168 5.94 8.59 8.08
N ALA A 169 5.04 7.63 7.82
CA ALA A 169 4.78 6.52 8.74
C ALA A 169 6.01 5.61 8.93
N GLN A 170 6.71 5.27 7.85
CA GLN A 170 7.92 4.45 7.90
C GLN A 170 9.07 5.16 8.62
N LEU A 171 9.22 6.47 8.44
CA LEU A 171 10.21 7.27 9.15
C LEU A 171 9.86 7.39 10.64
N GLY A 172 8.57 7.52 10.97
CA GLY A 172 8.08 7.44 12.34
C GLY A 172 8.40 6.10 12.99
N GLN A 173 8.26 5.00 12.26
CA GLN A 173 8.64 3.66 12.72
C GLN A 173 10.14 3.54 12.98
N LEU A 174 10.96 4.06 12.06
CA LEU A 174 12.41 4.06 12.21
C LEU A 174 12.88 4.89 13.41
N TYR A 175 12.25 6.06 13.64
CA TYR A 175 12.53 6.88 14.81
C TYR A 175 12.09 6.22 16.11
N HIS A 176 10.94 5.53 16.11
CA HIS A 176 10.53 4.75 17.28
C HIS A 176 11.57 3.67 17.59
N SER A 177 11.96 2.84 16.61
CA SER A 177 12.90 1.74 16.84
C SER A 177 14.31 2.21 17.25
N THR A 178 14.66 3.47 16.98
CA THR A 178 15.93 4.10 17.40
C THR A 178 15.83 4.95 18.67
N GLY A 179 14.69 4.93 19.37
CA GLY A 179 14.49 5.67 20.63
C GLY A 179 14.21 7.17 20.46
N ARG A 180 14.04 7.64 19.22
CA ARG A 180 13.75 9.04 18.87
C ARG A 180 12.24 9.34 18.96
N THR A 181 11.64 9.03 20.11
CA THR A 181 10.18 9.07 20.32
C THR A 181 9.50 10.40 19.94
N PRO A 182 10.05 11.60 20.27
CA PRO A 182 9.42 12.86 19.86
C PRO A 182 9.32 13.02 18.34
N GLN A 183 10.36 12.61 17.61
CA GLN A 183 10.37 12.65 16.15
C GLN A 183 9.40 11.61 15.56
N ALA A 184 9.32 10.43 16.18
CA ALA A 184 8.37 9.39 15.78
C ALA A 184 6.91 9.89 15.86
N VAL A 185 6.54 10.50 16.98
CA VAL A 185 5.19 11.07 17.19
C VAL A 185 4.87 12.12 16.13
N ALA A 186 5.79 13.05 15.86
CA ALA A 186 5.59 14.09 14.84
C ALA A 186 5.37 13.49 13.44
N MET A 187 6.19 12.50 13.05
CA MET A 187 6.05 11.84 11.75
C MET A 187 4.74 11.06 11.60
N TYR A 188 4.30 10.34 12.64
CA TYR A 188 3.00 9.67 12.63
C TYR A 188 1.83 10.64 12.55
N GLN A 189 1.89 11.77 13.28
CA GLN A 189 0.85 12.81 13.20
C GLN A 189 0.77 13.40 11.80
N ASN A 190 1.91 13.72 11.17
CA ASN A 190 1.94 14.23 9.80
C ASN A 190 1.38 13.19 8.82
N SER A 191 1.73 11.91 8.99
CA SER A 191 1.19 10.82 8.17
C SER A 191 -0.33 10.76 8.24
N LEU A 192 -0.90 10.80 9.45
CA LEU A 192 -2.35 10.75 9.67
C LEU A 192 -3.09 12.00 9.18
N GLN A 193 -2.44 13.17 9.17
CA GLN A 193 -2.99 14.38 8.57
C GLN A 193 -3.14 14.24 7.05
N ASN A 194 -2.18 13.58 6.39
CA ASN A 194 -2.18 13.38 4.94
C ASN A 194 -3.01 12.16 4.48
N ASN A 195 -3.11 11.13 5.32
CA ASN A 195 -4.02 10.00 5.14
C ASN A 195 -4.49 9.48 6.50
N TRP A 196 -5.74 9.76 6.84
CA TRP A 196 -6.31 9.43 8.15
C TRP A 196 -6.59 7.93 8.33
N ASN A 197 -6.79 7.19 7.23
CA ASN A 197 -7.19 5.78 7.26
C ASN A 197 -5.96 4.85 7.29
N GLN A 198 -5.22 4.89 8.41
CA GLN A 198 -4.04 4.06 8.67
C GLN A 198 -4.09 3.46 10.09
N PRO A 199 -4.82 2.35 10.30
CA PRO A 199 -5.04 1.76 11.63
C PRO A 199 -3.76 1.41 12.41
N GLU A 200 -2.72 0.99 11.69
CA GLU A 200 -1.42 0.62 12.25
C GLU A 200 -0.70 1.86 12.79
N VAL A 201 -0.81 2.99 12.07
CA VAL A 201 -0.23 4.27 12.48
C VAL A 201 -0.96 4.81 13.71
N HIS A 202 -2.29 4.70 13.77
CA HIS A 202 -3.06 5.03 14.97
C HIS A 202 -2.60 4.22 16.17
N SER A 203 -2.46 2.90 16.00
CA SER A 203 -2.01 2.00 17.07
C SER A 203 -0.60 2.33 17.56
N ARG A 204 0.33 2.61 16.63
CA ARG A 204 1.71 3.01 16.96
C ARG A 204 1.75 4.35 17.67
N LEU A 205 1.00 5.35 17.20
CA LEU A 205 0.92 6.67 17.83
C LEU A 205 0.33 6.57 19.25
N ALA A 206 -0.75 5.80 19.42
CA ALA A 206 -1.37 5.56 20.71
C ALA A 206 -0.41 4.89 21.70
N SER A 207 0.37 3.89 21.24
CA SER A 207 1.38 3.23 22.07
C SER A 207 2.48 4.17 22.56
N LEU A 208 2.84 5.17 21.75
CA LEU A 208 3.87 6.15 22.09
C LEU A 208 3.37 7.28 22.99
N GLN A 209 2.08 7.59 22.90
CA GLN A 209 1.47 8.63 23.71
C GLN A 209 0.93 8.08 25.03
N GLY A 210 0.55 6.80 25.11
CA GLY A 210 -0.05 6.20 26.31
C GLY A 210 -1.15 7.10 26.93
N PRO A 211 -1.42 6.99 28.24
CA PRO A 211 -2.22 7.98 28.95
C PRO A 211 -1.54 9.38 29.06
N MET A 212 -0.36 9.62 28.44
CA MET A 212 0.22 10.98 28.40
C MET A 212 -0.57 11.94 27.49
N SER A 213 -1.44 11.47 26.60
CA SER A 213 -2.41 12.36 25.94
C SER A 213 -3.35 12.97 26.97
N ILE A 214 -3.88 12.16 27.91
CA ILE A 214 -4.70 12.63 29.03
C ILE A 214 -3.88 13.53 29.96
N GLN A 215 -2.62 13.18 30.28
CA GLN A 215 -1.80 14.00 31.18
C GLN A 215 -1.31 15.30 30.53
N ARG A 216 -0.95 15.31 29.23
CA ARG A 216 -0.60 16.54 28.50
C ARG A 216 -1.82 17.41 28.26
N GLU A 217 -2.97 16.84 27.95
CA GLU A 217 -4.20 17.62 27.82
C GLU A 217 -4.64 18.18 29.17
N ARG A 218 -4.50 17.41 30.27
CA ARG A 218 -4.66 17.89 31.65
C ARG A 218 -3.63 18.96 32.03
N ALA A 219 -2.37 18.82 31.64
CA ALA A 219 -1.33 19.80 31.90
C ALA A 219 -1.53 21.07 31.05
N ARG A 220 -2.00 20.94 29.81
CA ARG A 220 -2.33 22.05 28.91
C ARG A 220 -3.56 22.80 29.41
N THR A 221 -4.62 22.10 29.80
CA THR A 221 -5.80 22.71 30.43
C THR A 221 -5.48 23.30 31.80
N ALA A 222 -4.61 22.68 32.60
CA ALA A 222 -4.13 23.26 33.86
C ALA A 222 -3.25 24.50 33.66
N ALA A 223 -2.46 24.56 32.58
CA ALA A 223 -1.66 25.72 32.22
C ALA A 223 -2.53 26.87 31.67
N VAL A 224 -3.57 26.55 30.88
CA VAL A 224 -4.55 27.53 30.38
C VAL A 224 -5.48 28.04 31.49
N ASN A 225 -5.79 27.19 32.49
CA ASN A 225 -6.59 27.55 33.67
C ASN A 225 -5.72 27.92 34.89
N SER A 226 -4.43 28.21 34.70
CA SER A 226 -3.61 28.76 35.77
C SER A 226 -4.05 30.21 35.97
N PRO A 227 -4.73 30.57 37.08
CA PRO A 227 -5.13 31.94 37.29
C PRO A 227 -3.84 32.76 37.43
N TYR A 228 -3.64 33.71 36.50
CA TYR A 228 -2.68 34.79 36.66
C TYR A 228 -2.90 35.43 38.04
N THR A 229 -2.11 35.04 39.05
CA THR A 229 -1.99 35.80 40.28
C THR A 229 -1.09 36.99 39.96
N VAL A 230 -1.68 38.02 39.36
CA VAL A 230 -1.13 39.36 39.42
C VAL A 230 -1.18 39.81 40.89
N PRO A 231 -0.05 40.07 41.56
CA PRO A 231 -0.07 40.68 42.87
C PRO A 231 -0.59 42.10 42.71
N TYR A 232 -1.73 42.42 43.33
CA TYR A 232 -2.25 43.79 43.38
C TYR A 232 -1.28 44.70 44.13
N GLY A 233 -0.46 45.43 43.39
CA GLY A 233 0.17 46.67 43.83
C GLY A 233 -0.68 47.84 43.33
N THR A 234 -1.10 48.72 44.24
CA THR A 234 -1.90 49.90 43.95
C THR A 234 -1.19 50.85 42.98
N ALA A 235 -1.70 50.96 41.76
CA ALA A 235 -1.37 52.07 40.87
C ALA A 235 -2.64 52.51 40.12
N THR A 236 -3.15 53.67 40.50
CA THR A 236 -4.20 54.38 39.78
C THR A 236 -3.67 54.85 38.43
N ALA A 237 -4.20 54.33 37.32
CA ALA A 237 -4.02 54.94 36.01
C ALA A 237 -5.28 54.78 35.16
N SER A 238 -5.75 55.92 34.70
CA SER A 238 -6.98 56.21 33.96
C SER A 238 -7.09 55.55 32.57
N LEU A 239 -8.31 55.12 32.23
CA LEU A 239 -8.82 54.85 30.86
C LEU A 239 -8.99 56.19 30.09
N PRO A 240 -8.98 56.27 28.72
CA PRO A 240 -10.03 55.66 27.89
C PRO A 240 -9.69 55.25 26.43
N GLY A 241 -10.51 54.36 25.83
CA GLY A 241 -10.40 54.03 24.40
C GLY A 241 -11.42 53.01 23.86
N GLN A 242 -12.69 53.42 23.80
CA GLN A 242 -13.82 53.05 22.92
C GLN A 242 -13.93 51.65 22.26
N TRP A 243 -15.10 51.04 22.51
CA TRP A 243 -15.68 49.92 21.77
C TRP A 243 -16.29 50.40 20.44
N GLN A 244 -15.98 49.73 19.34
CA GLN A 244 -16.80 49.77 18.12
C GLN A 244 -17.08 48.35 17.64
N ALA A 245 -18.36 48.00 17.69
CA ALA A 245 -18.92 46.79 17.09
C ALA A 245 -19.23 47.04 15.60
N TYR A 246 -18.93 46.08 14.74
CA TYR A 246 -19.42 46.03 13.36
C TYR A 246 -19.86 44.60 13.01
N GLN A 247 -21.07 44.48 12.46
CA GLN A 247 -21.80 43.24 12.14
C GLN A 247 -21.79 42.98 10.60
N PRO A 248 -22.24 41.81 10.11
CA PRO A 248 -21.70 41.12 8.94
C PRO A 248 -22.51 41.35 7.65
N GLY A 249 -21.90 41.05 6.51
CA GLY A 249 -22.61 40.84 5.26
C GLY A 249 -21.68 40.21 4.22
N TYR A 250 -22.03 39.02 3.73
CA TYR A 250 -21.92 38.58 2.33
C TYR A 250 -22.32 37.10 2.26
N ALA A 251 -23.48 36.84 1.65
CA ALA A 251 -23.91 35.51 1.20
C ALA A 251 -23.53 35.33 -0.28
N PRO A 252 -23.12 34.12 -0.72
CA PRO A 252 -23.20 33.78 -2.12
C PRO A 252 -24.39 32.87 -2.43
N THR A 253 -24.92 33.12 -3.62
CA THR A 253 -26.07 32.56 -4.32
C THR A 253 -26.00 31.05 -4.57
N MET A 254 -27.16 30.37 -4.51
CA MET A 254 -27.32 28.98 -4.95
C MET A 254 -27.08 28.86 -6.46
N THR A 255 -26.00 28.19 -6.85
CA THR A 255 -25.78 27.72 -8.22
C THR A 255 -26.59 26.44 -8.45
N THR A 256 -27.40 26.46 -9.50
CA THR A 256 -28.18 25.36 -10.06
C THR A 256 -27.35 24.08 -10.21
N MET A 257 -27.86 22.95 -9.70
CA MET A 257 -27.30 21.62 -9.95
C MET A 257 -27.40 21.28 -11.44
N GLN A 258 -26.31 21.48 -12.17
CA GLN A 258 -26.13 20.93 -13.51
C GLN A 258 -26.00 19.40 -13.39
N GLN A 259 -26.81 18.69 -14.17
CA GLN A 259 -26.79 17.24 -14.28
C GLN A 259 -25.39 16.76 -14.65
N VAL A 260 -24.80 15.93 -13.78
CA VAL A 260 -23.55 15.23 -14.05
C VAL A 260 -23.80 14.27 -15.22
N PRO A 261 -23.07 14.39 -16.36
CA PRO A 261 -23.20 13.42 -17.43
C PRO A 261 -22.75 12.05 -16.91
N MET A 262 -23.56 11.03 -17.21
CA MET A 262 -23.27 9.63 -16.88
C MET A 262 -21.88 9.26 -17.37
N MET A 263 -20.97 8.91 -16.46
CA MET A 263 -19.64 8.45 -16.81
C MET A 263 -19.77 7.21 -17.71
N GLN A 264 -19.26 7.32 -18.93
CA GLN A 264 -18.96 6.16 -19.76
C GLN A 264 -18.10 5.18 -18.95
N SER A 265 -18.46 3.90 -19.02
CA SER A 265 -17.79 2.80 -18.33
C SER A 265 -16.27 2.87 -18.51
N ALA A 266 -15.56 3.37 -17.51
CA ALA A 266 -14.13 3.20 -17.40
C ALA A 266 -13.86 1.69 -17.29
N GLN A 267 -13.11 1.15 -18.24
CA GLN A 267 -12.60 -0.21 -18.14
C GLN A 267 -11.83 -0.32 -16.82
N MET A 268 -12.38 -1.04 -15.85
CA MET A 268 -11.81 -1.15 -14.52
C MET A 268 -10.46 -1.87 -14.64
N ALA A 269 -9.37 -1.16 -14.37
CA ALA A 269 -8.04 -1.77 -14.39
C ALA A 269 -7.96 -2.90 -13.35
N PRO A 270 -7.36 -4.05 -13.68
CA PRO A 270 -7.22 -5.15 -12.73
C PRO A 270 -6.32 -4.73 -11.56
N THR A 271 -6.78 -4.99 -10.34
CA THR A 271 -6.02 -4.65 -9.13
C THR A 271 -5.03 -5.77 -8.76
N PRO A 272 -3.78 -5.45 -8.42
CA PRO A 272 -2.89 -6.42 -7.81
C PRO A 272 -3.48 -6.86 -6.46
N ILE A 273 -3.18 -8.09 -6.04
CA ILE A 273 -3.43 -8.48 -4.65
C ILE A 273 -2.58 -7.56 -3.77
N THR A 274 -3.23 -6.59 -3.14
CA THR A 274 -2.64 -5.82 -2.06
C THR A 274 -2.46 -6.78 -0.89
N THR A 275 -1.26 -7.32 -0.75
CA THR A 275 -0.78 -7.71 0.59
C THR A 275 -0.88 -6.44 1.42
N GLY A 276 -1.53 -6.53 2.57
CA GLY A 276 -1.73 -5.38 3.44
C GLY A 276 -0.41 -4.65 3.67
N SER A 277 -0.53 -3.34 3.86
CA SER A 277 0.52 -2.48 4.40
C SER A 277 1.37 -3.22 5.43
N VAL A 278 2.64 -3.46 5.09
CA VAL A 278 3.71 -3.73 6.07
C VAL A 278 3.35 -4.84 7.07
N ASP A 279 3.13 -6.06 6.56
CA ASP A 279 3.16 -7.26 7.40
C ASP A 279 4.61 -7.53 7.86
N ALA A 280 5.04 -6.80 8.89
CA ALA A 280 6.13 -7.25 9.75
C ALA A 280 5.54 -8.26 10.74
N ASP A 281 5.78 -9.53 10.46
CA ASP A 281 5.54 -10.66 11.34
C ASP A 281 6.20 -10.39 12.72
N PRO A 282 5.49 -10.46 13.87
CA PRO A 282 6.06 -10.14 15.18
C PRO A 282 6.83 -11.32 15.78
N ALA A 283 7.67 -12.00 15.00
CA ALA A 283 8.31 -13.25 15.41
C ALA A 283 9.81 -13.30 15.16
N HIS A 284 10.58 -12.28 15.54
CA HIS A 284 12.03 -12.44 15.82
C HIS A 284 12.49 -11.49 16.94
N SER A 285 12.07 -11.76 18.17
CA SER A 285 12.89 -11.46 19.35
C SER A 285 13.88 -12.60 19.54
N GLY A 286 15.09 -12.41 19.02
CA GLY A 286 16.22 -13.26 19.37
C GLY A 286 16.54 -13.10 20.86
N THR A 287 16.38 -14.18 21.63
CA THR A 287 17.12 -14.38 22.87
C THR A 287 18.36 -15.19 22.55
N ALA A 288 19.48 -14.50 22.34
CA ALA A 288 20.80 -15.10 22.37
C ALA A 288 21.51 -14.74 23.68
N ALA A 289 22.04 -15.81 24.29
CA ALA A 289 23.14 -15.86 25.26
C ALA A 289 22.87 -15.48 26.72
N THR A 290 22.86 -16.52 27.57
CA THR A 290 23.85 -16.59 28.66
C THR A 290 24.40 -18.02 28.75
N ILE A 291 25.66 -18.19 28.35
CA ILE A 291 26.53 -19.29 28.80
C ILE A 291 27.13 -18.83 30.14
N ASN A 292 26.94 -19.57 31.22
CA ASN A 292 28.00 -19.76 32.22
C ASN A 292 27.72 -20.92 33.19
N ARG A 293 28.68 -21.85 33.22
CA ARG A 293 28.95 -22.97 34.14
C ARG A 293 28.02 -24.18 34.13
#